data_AF-A0A5U8SV93-F1
#
_entry.id   AF-A0A5U8SV93-F1
#
_cell.length_a   1.000
_cell.length_b   1.000
_cell.length_c   1.000
_cell.angle_alpha   90.00
_cell.angle_beta   90.00
_cell.angle_gamma   90.00
#
_symmetry.space_group_name_H-M   'P 1'
#
loop_
_entity.id
_entity.type
_entity.pdbx_description
1 polymer ?
#
loop_
_entity_poly.entity_id
_entity_poly.type
_entity_poly.pdbx_seq_one_letter_code
_entity_poly.pdbx_strand_id
1 'polypeptide(L)' 'MNTHHPDIAFFHQLANRAAQETLPRFLPGHTLSVDTKIKEGVSFDPVTDADRQAEIALREMI' A
#
# COMPACT_ATOMS: atom_id res chain seq x y z
N MET A 1 -6.07 19.35 21.75
CA MET A 1 -5.10 19.56 20.66
C MET A 1 -5.88 19.66 19.38
N ASN A 2 -5.91 20.81 18.71
CA ASN A 2 -6.56 20.92 17.40
C ASN A 2 -5.66 20.24 16.38
N THR A 3 -6.02 19.04 15.96
CA THR A 3 -5.37 18.37 14.84
C THR A 3 -5.79 19.09 13.56
N HIS A 4 -4.91 19.94 13.05
CA HIS A 4 -5.08 20.51 11.72
C HIS A 4 -4.83 19.38 10.73
N HIS A 5 -5.89 18.83 10.16
CA HIS A 5 -5.74 17.82 9.11
C HIS A 5 -5.25 18.50 7.81
N PRO A 6 -4.47 17.77 6.98
CA PRO A 6 -4.22 18.17 5.62
C PRO A 6 -5.52 18.38 4.85
N ASP A 7 -5.47 19.21 3.81
CA ASP A 7 -6.61 19.41 2.92
C ASP A 7 -6.97 18.10 2.17
N ILE A 8 -8.23 17.96 1.77
CA ILE A 8 -8.72 16.81 1.01
C ILE A 8 -7.93 16.62 -0.30
N ALA A 9 -7.46 17.71 -0.91
CA ALA A 9 -6.59 17.64 -2.08
C ALA A 9 -5.30 16.84 -1.82
N PHE A 10 -4.73 16.91 -0.61
CA PHE A 10 -3.55 16.13 -0.24
C PHE A 10 -3.88 14.63 -0.13
N PHE A 11 -5.03 14.28 0.45
CA PHE A 11 -5.46 12.88 0.51
C PHE A 11 -5.72 12.28 -0.88
N HIS A 12 -6.25 13.07 -1.82
CA HIS A 12 -6.35 12.64 -3.22
C HIS A 12 -4.98 12.42 -3.87
N GLN A 13 -3.98 13.24 -3.55
CA GLN A 13 -2.60 13.02 -4.04
C GLN A 13 -2.01 11.72 -3.49
N LEU A 14 -2.18 11.44 -2.20
CA LEU A 14 -1.76 10.17 -1.59
C LEU A 14 -2.46 8.98 -2.26
N ALA A 15 -3.78 9.06 -2.45
CA ALA A 15 -4.54 7.99 -3.11
C ALA A 15 -4.06 7.74 -4.55
N ASN A 16 -3.80 8.81 -5.30
CA ASN A 16 -3.25 8.70 -6.66
C ASN A 16 -1.85 8.06 -6.65
N ARG A 17 -0.99 8.42 -5.68
CA ARG A 17 0.34 7.83 -5.55
C ARG A 17 0.27 6.33 -5.23
N ALA A 18 -0.58 5.92 -4.30
CA ALA A 18 -0.79 4.52 -3.97
C ALA A 18 -1.35 3.72 -5.16
N ALA A 19 -2.25 4.32 -5.95
CA ALA A 19 -2.79 3.71 -7.15
C ALA A 19 -1.72 3.43 -8.21
N GLN A 20 -0.70 4.29 -8.33
CA GLN A 20 0.44 4.08 -9.24
C GLN A 20 1.24 2.82 -8.88
N GLU A 21 1.32 2.45 -7.60
CA GLU A 21 2.04 1.24 -7.17
C GLU A 21 1.18 -0.01 -7.20
N THR A 22 -0.09 0.10 -6.81
CA THR A 22 -0.99 -1.04 -6.64
C THR A 22 -1.65 -1.50 -7.95
N LEU A 23 -2.09 -0.59 -8.82
CA LEU A 23 -2.81 -0.95 -10.04
C LEU A 23 -1.97 -1.79 -11.03
N PRO A 24 -0.70 -1.44 -11.34
CA PRO A 24 0.11 -2.26 -12.24
C PRO A 24 0.33 -3.68 -11.72
N ARG A 25 0.39 -3.85 -10.40
CA ARG A 25 0.60 -5.15 -9.74
C ARG A 25 -0.67 -5.98 -9.64
N PHE A 26 -1.84 -5.34 -9.63
CA PHE A 26 -3.14 -6.01 -9.59
C PHE A 26 -3.64 -6.49 -10.96
N LEU A 27 -3.32 -5.75 -12.04
CA LEU A 27 -3.84 -6.07 -13.38
C LEU A 27 -3.17 -7.32 -13.99
N PRO A 28 -3.92 -8.13 -14.78
CA PRO A 28 -3.41 -9.39 -15.34
C PRO A 28 -2.27 -9.13 -16.33
N GLY A 29 -1.06 -9.49 -15.91
CA GLY A 29 0.20 -9.25 -16.64
C GLY A 29 1.43 -9.31 -15.74
N HIS A 30 1.25 -9.22 -14.42
CA HIS A 30 2.34 -9.32 -13.45
C HIS A 30 2.08 -10.45 -12.44
N THR A 31 3.12 -11.24 -12.16
CA THR A 31 3.09 -12.24 -11.09
C THR A 31 3.04 -11.52 -9.75
N LEU A 32 1.90 -11.57 -9.06
CA LEU A 32 1.78 -11.09 -7.69
C LEU A 32 2.65 -11.96 -6.77
N SER A 33 3.84 -11.45 -6.41
CA SER A 33 4.67 -12.06 -5.38
C SER A 33 4.08 -11.72 -4.01
N VAL A 34 3.65 -12.74 -3.28
CA VAL A 34 3.11 -12.63 -1.94
C VAL A 34 4.04 -13.42 -1.02
N ASP A 35 4.70 -12.73 -0.09
CA ASP A 35 5.56 -13.38 0.89
C ASP A 35 4.72 -13.80 2.09
N THR A 36 4.68 -15.10 2.40
CA THR A 36 4.15 -15.56 3.70
C THR A 36 4.88 -16.81 4.16
N LYS A 37 5.41 -16.79 5.38
CA LYS A 37 5.83 -17.99 6.10
C LYS A 37 4.71 -18.36 7.07
N ILE A 38 3.91 -19.37 6.73
CA ILE A 38 2.89 -19.91 7.63
C ILE A 38 3.60 -20.51 8.85
N LYS A 39 3.31 -19.97 10.05
CA LYS A 39 3.64 -20.58 11.33
C LYS A 39 2.35 -21.15 11.94
N GLU A 40 2.41 -22.33 12.54
CA GLU A 40 1.24 -22.89 13.22
C GLU A 40 0.75 -21.93 14.31
N GLY A 41 -0.56 -21.62 14.31
CA GLY A 41 -1.21 -20.75 15.28
C GLY A 41 -1.33 -19.26 14.92
N VAL A 42 -0.90 -18.82 13.73
CA VAL A 42 -1.02 -17.41 13.28
C VAL A 42 -2.11 -17.26 12.21
N SER A 43 -3.00 -16.28 12.38
CA SER A 43 -3.98 -15.90 11.36
C SER A 43 -3.25 -15.43 10.11
N PHE A 44 -3.58 -16.02 8.95
CA PHE A 44 -3.02 -15.64 7.67
C PHE A 44 -3.39 -14.18 7.33
N ASP A 45 -2.39 -13.30 7.30
CA ASP A 45 -2.50 -11.90 6.90
C ASP A 45 -1.33 -11.56 5.95
N PRO A 46 -1.43 -11.95 4.66
CA PRO A 46 -0.34 -11.78 3.72
C PRO A 46 -0.19 -10.32 3.29
N VAL A 47 1.04 -9.79 3.41
CA VAL A 47 1.39 -8.49 2.81
C VAL A 47 1.95 -8.73 1.42
N THR A 48 1.36 -8.09 0.41
CA THR A 48 1.81 -8.21 -0.97
C THR A 48 2.98 -7.24 -1.24
N ASP A 49 3.75 -7.49 -2.31
CA ASP A 49 4.72 -6.48 -2.76
C ASP A 49 4.02 -5.14 -3.08
N ALA A 50 2.79 -5.16 -3.58
CA ALA A 50 2.03 -3.95 -3.89
C ALA A 50 1.79 -3.08 -2.65
N ASP A 51 1.43 -3.69 -1.51
CA ASP A 51 1.22 -2.97 -0.25
C ASP A 51 2.52 -2.35 0.25
N ARG A 52 3.64 -3.11 0.16
CA ARG A 52 4.96 -2.64 0.59
C ARG A 52 5.44 -1.45 -0.25
N GLN A 53 5.31 -1.53 -1.57
CA GLN A 53 5.72 -0.44 -2.45
C GLN A 53 4.84 0.80 -2.28
N ALA A 54 3.52 0.61 -2.09
CA ALA A 54 2.63 1.71 -1.77
C ALA A 54 3.02 2.39 -0.45
N GLU A 55 3.34 1.65 0.61
CA GLU A 55 3.79 2.22 1.87
C GLU A 55 5.09 3.03 1.71
N ILE A 56 6.09 2.49 1.01
CA ILE A 56 7.35 3.19 0.74
C ILE A 56 7.08 4.50 0.00
N ALA A 57 6.28 4.45 -1.07
CA ALA A 57 5.96 5.63 -1.88
C ALA A 57 5.15 6.70 -1.11
N LEU A 58 4.28 6.29 -0.19
CA LEU A 58 3.52 7.22 0.65
C LEU A 58 4.38 7.85 1.74
N ARG A 59 5.32 7.09 2.33
CA ARG A 59 6.29 7.59 3.33
C ARG A 59 7.22 8.69 2.78
N GLU A 60 7.42 8.75 1.47
CA GLU A 60 8.18 9.84 0.82
C GLU A 60 7.38 11.15 0.74
N MET A 61 6.06 11.12 0.92
CA MET A 61 5.17 12.28 0.81
C MET A 61 4.76 12.88 2.16
N ILE A 62 4.99 12.18 3.27
CA ILE A 62 4.57 12.55 4.65
C ILE A 62 5.76 12.69 5.58
#